data_AF-A0A2D1BJU3-F1
#
_entry.id   AF-A0A2D1BJU3-F1
#
_cell.length_a   1.000
_cell.length_b   1.000
_cell.length_c   1.000
_cell.angle_alpha   90.00
_cell.angle_beta   90.00
_cell.angle_gamma   90.00
#
_symmetry.space_group_name_H-M   'P 1'
#
loop_
_entity.id
_entity.type
_entity.pdbx_description
1 polymer ?
#
loop_
_entity_poly.entity_id
_entity_poly.type
_entity_poly.pdbx_seq_one_letter_code
_entity_poly.pdbx_strand_id
1 'polypeptide(L)' 'AFILYRQHHHPRIKEAYPDFTNNEISIILGKQWKAESEEVKMQFRNMAEKLKKKHAEDHPDYHYTPRKPSEKK' A
#
# COMPACT_ATOMS: atom_id res chain seq x y z
N ALA A 1 -4.53 -3.77 2.08
CA ALA A 1 -5.10 -2.62 2.80
C ALA A 1 -4.10 -1.45 2.90
N PHE A 2 -2.97 -1.60 3.63
CA PHE A 2 -2.01 -0.50 3.85
C PHE A 2 -1.45 0.16 2.58
N ILE A 3 -1.22 -0.60 1.51
CA ILE A 3 -0.69 -0.05 0.25
C ILE A 3 -1.63 0.99 -0.36
N LEU A 4 -2.95 0.75 -0.35
CA LEU A 4 -3.95 1.71 -0.83
C LEU A 4 -3.99 2.96 0.05
N TYR A 5 -3.97 2.78 1.37
CA TYR A 5 -3.91 3.89 2.32
C TYR A 5 -2.67 4.77 2.09
N ARG A 6 -1.50 4.14 1.96
CA ARG A 6 -0.24 4.83 1.66
C ARG A 6 -0.35 5.58 0.34
N GLN A 7 -0.89 4.99 -0.71
CA GLN A 7 -1.04 5.64 -2.01
C GLN A 7 -1.89 6.91 -1.93
N HIS A 8 -2.96 6.90 -1.13
CA HIS A 8 -3.82 8.08 -0.94
C HIS A 8 -3.19 9.18 -0.08
N HIS A 9 -2.40 8.84 0.94
CA HIS A 9 -1.88 9.81 1.90
C HIS A 9 -0.43 10.24 1.66
N HIS A 10 0.36 9.43 0.96
CA HIS A 10 1.73 9.75 0.58
C HIS A 10 1.88 11.11 -0.14
N PRO A 11 1.09 11.43 -1.19
CA PRO A 11 1.22 12.74 -1.84
C PRO A 11 0.95 13.89 -0.87
N ARG A 12 -0.06 13.77 0.00
CA ARG A 12 -0.39 14.80 1.00
C ARG A 12 0.75 15.04 1.99
N ILE A 13 1.42 13.99 2.46
CA ILE A 13 2.57 14.13 3.36
C ILE A 13 3.79 14.67 2.62
N LYS A 14 3.99 14.27 1.36
CA LYS A 14 5.08 14.76 0.52
C LYS A 14 4.91 16.23 0.14
N GLU A 15 3.68 16.69 -0.04
CA GLU A 15 3.37 18.11 -0.26
C GLU A 15 3.59 18.94 1.02
N ALA A 16 3.23 18.39 2.18
CA ALA A 16 3.46 19.05 3.47
C ALA A 16 4.95 19.06 3.86
N TYR A 17 5.69 18.01 3.50
CA TYR A 17 7.10 17.81 3.84
C TYR A 17 7.87 17.33 2.61
N PRO A 18 8.19 18.24 1.66
CA PRO A 18 8.89 17.87 0.43
C PRO A 18 10.32 17.36 0.67
N ASP A 19 10.93 17.76 1.78
CA ASP A 19 12.29 17.34 2.18
C ASP A 19 12.32 15.94 2.81
N PHE A 20 11.17 15.39 3.19
CA PHE A 20 11.15 14.09 3.86
C PHE A 20 11.43 12.97 2.87
N THR A 21 12.31 12.07 3.30
CA THR A 21 12.60 10.87 2.53
C THR A 21 11.39 9.95 2.51
N ASN A 22 11.28 9.14 1.45
CA ASN A 22 10.20 8.13 1.36
C ASN A 22 10.18 7.18 2.57
N ASN A 23 11.33 6.97 3.22
CA ASN A 23 11.43 6.13 4.41
C ASN A 23 10.73 6.78 5.60
N GLU A 24 11.01 8.07 5.85
CA GLU A 24 10.37 8.86 6.91
C GLU A 24 8.86 8.97 6.70
N ILE A 25 8.42 9.24 5.47
CA ILE A 25 6.99 9.27 5.11
C ILE A 25 6.34 7.90 5.40
N SER A 26 7.04 6.80 5.10
CA SER A 26 6.52 5.46 5.36
C SER A 26 6.43 5.14 6.85
N ILE A 27 7.35 5.63 7.67
CA ILE A 27 7.29 5.51 9.14
C ILE A 27 6.07 6.29 9.68
N ILE A 28 5.87 7.52 9.22
CA ILE A 28 4.73 8.36 9.64
C ILE A 28 3.41 7.72 9.25
N LEU A 29 3.27 7.32 7.97
CA LEU A 29 2.06 6.67 7.48
C LEU A 29 1.78 5.33 8.17
N GLY A 30 2.83 4.58 8.55
CA GLY A 30 2.68 3.36 9.33
C GLY A 30 2.11 3.62 10.73
N LYS A 31 2.57 4.67 11.41
CA LYS A 31 2.02 5.12 12.71
C LYS A 31 0.59 5.62 12.56
N GLN A 32 0.33 6.46 11.57
CA GLN A 32 -1.00 6.99 11.24
C GLN A 32 -1.98 5.85 10.98
N TRP A 33 -1.62 4.89 10.13
CA TRP A 33 -2.43 3.71 9.85
C TRP A 33 -2.74 2.90 11.09
N LYS A 34 -1.78 2.73 12.02
CA LYS A 34 -2.03 2.01 13.27
C LYS A 34 -3.03 2.75 14.17
N ALA A 35 -2.94 4.07 14.23
CA ALA A 35 -3.81 4.95 15.01
C ALA A 35 -5.17 5.24 14.36
N GLU A 36 -5.32 4.93 13.07
CA GLU A 36 -6.54 5.17 12.31
C GLU A 36 -7.72 4.33 12.84
N SER A 37 -8.95 4.85 12.69
CA SER A 37 -10.17 4.16 13.10
C SER A 37 -10.36 2.83 12.38
N GLU A 38 -10.93 1.84 13.07
CA GLU A 38 -11.15 0.52 12.47
C GLU A 38 -12.13 0.54 11.31
N GLU A 39 -13.08 1.47 11.28
CA GLU A 39 -13.98 1.69 10.14
C GLU A 39 -13.20 2.02 8.87
N VAL A 40 -12.26 2.96 8.95
CA VAL A 40 -11.41 3.38 7.83
C VAL A 40 -10.53 2.20 7.40
N LYS A 41 -9.89 1.52 8.36
CA LYS A 41 -9.08 0.33 8.06
C LYS A 41 -9.90 -0.75 7.35
N MET A 42 -11.14 -0.97 7.79
CA MET A 42 -12.07 -1.93 7.19
C MET A 42 -12.46 -1.51 5.77
N GLN A 43 -12.72 -0.22 5.52
CA GLN A 43 -12.99 0.28 4.17
C GLN A 43 -11.80 0.01 3.22
N PHE A 44 -10.58 0.35 3.64
CA PHE A 44 -9.37 0.07 2.83
C PHE A 44 -9.08 -1.43 2.69
N ARG A 45 -9.49 -2.25 3.66
CA ARG A 45 -9.42 -3.71 3.55
C ARG A 45 -10.40 -4.23 2.52
N ASN A 46 -11.65 -3.77 2.53
CA ASN A 46 -12.67 -4.13 1.55
C ASN A 46 -12.27 -3.67 0.15
N MET A 47 -11.72 -2.47 -0.01
CA MET A 47 -11.18 -1.99 -1.29
C MET A 47 -10.04 -2.87 -1.78
N ALA A 48 -9.11 -3.26 -0.90
CA ALA A 48 -8.01 -4.14 -1.26
C ALA A 48 -8.50 -5.53 -1.68
N GLU A 49 -9.48 -6.10 -1.00
CA GLU A 49 -10.09 -7.38 -1.38
C GLU A 49 -10.83 -7.28 -2.73
N LYS A 50 -11.57 -6.19 -2.97
CA LYS A 50 -12.19 -5.94 -4.28
C LYS A 50 -11.14 -5.85 -5.39
N LEU A 51 -10.05 -5.13 -5.16
CA LEU A 51 -8.97 -4.99 -6.13
C LEU A 51 -8.28 -6.33 -6.39
N LYS A 52 -8.05 -7.12 -5.33
CA LYS A 52 -7.47 -8.47 -5.41
C LYS A 52 -8.37 -9.41 -6.20
N LYS A 53 -9.69 -9.39 -5.93
CA LYS A 53 -10.66 -10.20 -6.67
C LYS A 53 -10.69 -9.79 -8.15
N LYS A 54 -10.80 -8.49 -8.43
CA LYS A 54 -10.76 -7.97 -9.79
C LYS A 54 -9.47 -8.37 -10.51
N HIS A 55 -8.32 -8.26 -9.85
CA HIS A 55 -7.05 -8.67 -10.44
C HIS A 55 -7.00 -10.18 -10.72
N ALA A 56 -7.56 -11.01 -9.85
CA ALA A 56 -7.66 -12.45 -10.09
C ALA A 56 -8.63 -12.79 -11.23
N GLU A 57 -9.71 -12.01 -11.40
CA GLU A 57 -10.64 -12.15 -12.53
C GLU A 57 -10.01 -11.68 -13.85
N ASP A 58 -9.34 -10.53 -13.85
CA ASP A 58 -8.68 -9.94 -15.02
C ASP A 58 -7.41 -10.71 -15.42
N HIS A 59 -6.75 -11.35 -14.45
CA HIS A 59 -5.54 -12.13 -14.65
C HIS A 59 -5.66 -13.52 -13.99
N PRO A 60 -6.44 -14.44 -14.55
CA PRO A 60 -6.64 -15.77 -13.98
C PRO A 60 -5.35 -16.59 -13.92
N ASP A 61 -4.40 -16.34 -14.82
CA ASP A 61 -3.08 -17.00 -14.85
C ASP A 61 -2.02 -16.32 -13.97
N TYR A 62 -2.37 -15.22 -13.28
CA TYR A 62 -1.40 -14.47 -12.47
C TYR A 62 -0.98 -15.28 -11.23
N HIS A 63 0.28 -15.70 -11.23
CA HIS A 63 0.93 -16.33 -10.09
C HIS A 63 2.08 -15.46 -9.61
N TYR A 64 1.98 -14.98 -8.37
CA TYR A 64 3.06 -14.22 -7.74
C TYR A 64 4.29 -15.12 -7.53
N THR A 65 5.28 -14.97 -8.40
CA THR A 65 6.56 -15.67 -8.35
C THR A 65 7.65 -14.68 -7.90
N PRO A 66 7.90 -14.53 -6.59
CA PRO A 66 8.94 -13.64 -6.10
C PRO A 66 10.31 -14.10 -6.62
N ARG A 67 11.02 -13.22 -7.33
CA ARG A 67 12.36 -13.52 -7.85
C ARG A 67 13.34 -13.71 -6.70
N LYS A 68 14.19 -14.74 -6.81
CA LYS A 68 15.25 -14.97 -5.82
C LYS A 68 16.31 -13.86 -5.97
N PRO A 69 16.82 -13.30 -4.85
CA PRO A 69 17.80 -12.20 -4.91
C PRO A 69 19.11 -12.53 -5.65
N SER A 70 19.38 -13.82 -5.88
CA SER A 70 20.53 -14.33 -6.62
C SER A 70 20.44 -14.20 -8.15
N GLU A 71 19.33 -13.73 -8.71
CA GLU A 71 19.11 -13.60 -10.17
C GLU A 71 19.19 -12.15 -10.69
N LYS A 72 20.07 -11.33 -10.10
CA LYS A 72 20.51 -10.10 -10.76
C LYS A 72 21.65 -10.44 -11.71
N LYS A 73 21.37 -10.36 -13.02
CA LYS A 73 22.39 -10.26 -14.07
C LYS A 73 22.46 -8.81 -14.53
#